data_AF-A0A2M8KS16-F1
#
_entry.id   AF-A0A2M8KS16-F1
#
_cell.length_a   1.000
_cell.length_b   1.000
_cell.length_c   1.000
_cell.angle_alpha   90.00
_cell.angle_beta   90.00
_cell.angle_gamma   90.00
#
_symmetry.space_group_name_H-M   'P 1'
#
loop_
_entity.id
_entity.type
_entity.pdbx_description
1 polymer ?
#
loop_
_entity_poly.entity_id
_entity_poly.type
_entity_poly.pdbx_seq_one_letter_code
_entity_poly.pdbx_strand_id
1 'polypeptide(L)'
;MHMSYNNKHLHKRQYNKWNFLFFIIFAFFTITLVVGIVKLTIQYHNRTQTLAKLRTQELENQKEKNRLLLKLKQAKTPEYIEKHARELTLAKKGETIVIGSFPTPTEAPKQVSHTQPTYRQWYNIFFNQ
;
A
#
# COMPACT_ATOMS: atom_id res chain seq x y z
N MET A 1 13.91 30.18 94.10
CA MET A 1 13.12 29.12 93.43
C MET A 1 12.73 29.65 92.04
N HIS A 2 13.50 29.32 91.00
CA HIS A 2 13.18 29.73 89.63
C HIS A 2 13.32 28.50 88.73
N MET A 3 12.17 27.99 88.26
CA MET A 3 12.10 26.95 87.24
C MET A 3 12.17 27.62 85.86
N SER A 4 13.20 27.27 85.09
CA SER A 4 13.34 27.67 83.69
C SER A 4 12.89 26.52 82.79
N TYR A 5 11.81 26.70 82.04
CA TYR A 5 11.30 25.71 81.10
C TYR A 5 12.03 25.81 79.75
N ASN A 6 12.67 24.71 79.36
CA ASN A 6 13.43 24.56 78.12
C ASN A 6 12.49 24.23 76.94
N ASN A 7 12.32 25.18 76.02
CA ASN A 7 11.33 25.11 74.93
C ASN A 7 11.97 24.77 73.56
N LYS A 8 12.84 23.76 73.49
CA LYS A 8 13.65 23.43 72.28
C LYS A 8 13.04 22.39 71.32
N HIS A 9 11.86 21.84 71.59
CA HIS A 9 11.34 20.70 70.82
C HIS A 9 10.40 21.04 69.66
N LEU A 10 9.98 22.31 69.48
CA LEU A 10 8.95 22.65 68.50
C LEU A 10 9.45 22.90 67.06
N HIS A 11 10.72 23.24 66.86
CA HIS A 11 11.23 23.57 65.50
C HIS A 11 11.63 22.36 64.64
N LYS A 12 11.88 21.19 65.24
CA LYS A 12 12.37 20.02 64.49
C LYS A 12 11.30 19.39 63.57
N ARG A 13 10.00 19.63 63.83
CA ARG A 13 8.89 19.14 62.99
C ARG A 13 8.60 19.99 61.75
N GLN A 14 9.04 21.25 61.70
CA GLN A 14 8.75 22.15 60.58
C GLN A 14 9.64 21.89 59.35
N TYR A 15 10.89 21.47 59.55
CA TYR A 15 11.87 21.31 58.47
C TYR A 15 11.50 20.16 57.49
N ASN A 16 10.90 19.07 57.98
CA ASN A 16 10.48 17.96 57.11
C ASN A 16 9.30 18.29 56.19
N LYS A 17 8.46 19.28 56.53
CA LYS A 17 7.29 19.64 55.70
C LYS A 17 7.71 20.37 54.42
N TRP A 18 8.75 21.19 54.47
CA TRP A 18 9.28 21.90 53.30
C TRP A 18 9.96 20.96 52.31
N ASN A 19 10.76 20.01 52.80
CA ASN A 19 11.38 18.99 51.94
C ASN A 19 10.34 18.12 51.24
N PHE A 20 9.24 17.78 51.93
CA PHE A 20 8.13 17.04 51.35
C PHE A 20 7.38 17.85 50.27
N LEU A 21 7.14 19.14 50.49
CA LEU A 21 6.53 20.02 49.48
C LEU A 21 7.40 20.15 48.22
N PHE A 22 8.71 20.35 48.38
CA PHE A 22 9.63 20.38 47.25
C PHE A 22 9.64 19.05 46.46
N PHE A 23 9.57 17.92 47.16
CA PHE A 23 9.49 16.61 46.51
C PHE A 23 8.20 16.46 45.67
N ILE A 24 7.06 16.94 46.17
CA ILE A 24 5.79 16.91 45.41
C ILE A 24 5.88 17.78 44.16
N ILE A 25 6.41 19.00 44.27
CA ILE A 25 6.55 19.92 43.13
C ILE A 25 7.50 19.32 42.08
N PHE A 26 8.62 18.75 42.54
CA PHE A 26 9.58 18.09 41.66
C PHE A 26 8.95 16.87 40.98
N ALA A 27 8.23 16.02 41.72
CA ALA A 27 7.51 14.88 41.15
C ALA A 27 6.50 15.34 40.09
N PHE A 28 5.71 16.38 40.36
CA PHE A 28 4.78 16.95 39.38
C PHE A 28 5.49 17.46 38.12
N PHE A 29 6.60 18.17 38.28
CA PHE A 29 7.40 18.66 37.15
C PHE A 29 7.97 17.51 36.31
N THR A 30 8.51 16.46 36.95
CA THR A 30 9.03 15.29 36.23
C THR A 30 7.93 14.55 35.45
N ILE A 31 6.74 14.39 36.04
CA ILE A 31 5.61 13.74 35.38
C ILE A 31 5.16 14.54 34.16
N THR A 32 5.01 15.86 34.27
CA THR A 32 4.60 16.71 33.13
C THR A 32 5.62 16.69 32.00
N LEU A 33 6.92 16.67 32.34
CA LEU A 33 8.01 16.57 31.37
C LEU A 33 8.00 15.22 30.63
N VAL A 34 7.82 14.10 31.34
CA VAL A 34 7.69 12.76 30.73
C VAL A 34 6.49 12.71 29.79
N VAL A 35 5.32 13.22 30.20
CA VAL A 35 4.12 13.25 29.34
C VAL A 35 4.36 14.09 28.08
N GLY A 36 5.07 15.21 28.20
CA GLY A 36 5.45 16.06 27.06
C GLY A 36 6.31 15.31 26.03
N ILE A 37 7.33 14.60 26.51
CA ILE A 37 8.22 13.79 25.66
C ILE A 37 7.43 12.67 24.96
N VAL A 38 6.61 11.92 25.69
CA VAL A 38 5.81 10.82 25.12
C VAL A 38 4.88 11.33 24.01
N LYS A 39 4.18 12.45 24.25
CA LYS A 39 3.31 13.06 23.23
C LYS A 39 4.09 13.49 22.00
N LEU A 40 5.27 14.09 22.18
CA LEU A 40 6.14 14.51 21.08
C LEU A 40 6.61 13.31 20.25
N THR A 41 7.05 12.23 20.90
CA THR A 41 7.49 11.01 20.21
C THR A 41 6.36 10.39 19.39
N ILE A 42 5.15 10.26 19.97
CA ILE A 42 3.98 9.75 19.26
C ILE A 42 3.63 10.65 18.08
N GLN A 43 3.63 11.98 18.27
CA GLN A 43 3.31 12.92 17.21
C GLN A 43 4.33 12.85 16.06
N TYR A 44 5.61 12.75 16.38
CA TYR A 44 6.67 12.60 15.39
C TYR A 44 6.51 11.29 14.59
N HIS A 45 6.24 10.19 15.29
CA HIS A 45 6.03 8.89 14.64
C HIS A 45 4.78 8.91 13.74
N ASN A 46 3.67 9.47 14.20
CA ASN A 46 2.46 9.59 13.40
C ASN A 46 2.67 10.48 12.16
N ARG A 47 3.38 11.61 12.30
CA ARG A 47 3.69 12.49 11.16
C ARG A 47 4.58 11.80 10.12
N THR A 48 5.60 11.08 10.56
CA THR A 48 6.49 10.35 9.64
C THR A 48 5.76 9.23 8.90
N GLN A 49 4.90 8.47 9.60
CA GLN A 49 4.05 7.47 8.96
C GLN A 49 3.06 8.10 7.96
N THR A 50 2.40 9.20 8.32
CA THR A 50 1.46 9.89 7.43
C THR A 50 2.18 10.42 6.19
N LEU A 51 3.37 11.00 6.33
CA LEU A 51 4.16 11.45 5.19
C LEU A 51 4.59 10.29 4.28
N ALA A 52 4.97 9.15 4.87
CA ALA A 52 5.29 7.95 4.10
C ALA A 52 4.08 7.47 3.29
N LYS A 53 2.89 7.38 3.92
CA LYS A 53 1.64 6.99 3.26
C LYS A 53 1.23 7.97 2.15
N LEU A 54 1.35 9.26 2.39
CA LEU A 54 1.04 10.28 1.37
C LEU A 54 1.99 10.18 0.18
N ARG A 55 3.28 9.93 0.42
CA ARG A 55 4.26 9.73 -0.67
C ARG A 55 3.97 8.48 -1.49
N THR A 56 3.59 7.37 -0.84
CA THR A 56 3.23 6.14 -1.57
C THR A 56 1.96 6.35 -2.39
N GLN A 57 0.95 7.01 -1.82
CA GLN A 57 -0.29 7.35 -2.53
C GLN A 57 -0.03 8.28 -3.71
N GLU A 58 0.80 9.31 -3.56
CA GLU A 58 1.16 10.20 -4.66
C GLU A 58 1.84 9.43 -5.81
N LEU A 59 2.75 8.52 -5.48
CA LEU A 59 3.44 7.71 -6.48
C LEU A 59 2.50 6.73 -7.19
N GLU A 60 1.55 6.13 -6.47
CA GLU A 60 0.49 5.30 -7.06
C GLU A 60 -0.43 6.11 -7.97
N ASN A 61 -0.89 7.28 -7.52
CA ASN A 61 -1.72 8.19 -8.31
C ASN A 61 -1.00 8.64 -9.59
N GLN A 62 0.29 8.95 -9.53
CA GLN A 62 1.08 9.30 -10.71
C GLN A 62 1.22 8.13 -11.69
N LYS A 63 1.45 6.91 -11.19
CA LYS A 63 1.47 5.69 -12.02
C LYS A 63 0.13 5.47 -12.70
N GLU A 64 -0.96 5.60 -11.96
CA GLU A 64 -2.31 5.43 -12.50
C GLU A 64 -2.64 6.49 -13.54
N LYS A 65 -2.34 7.77 -13.26
CA LYS A 65 -2.46 8.87 -14.21
C LYS A 65 -1.70 8.58 -15.50
N ASN A 66 -0.45 8.14 -15.41
CA ASN A 66 0.35 7.81 -16.59
C ASN A 66 -0.24 6.62 -17.36
N ARG A 67 -0.72 5.58 -16.68
CA ARG A 67 -1.40 4.45 -17.31
C ARG A 67 -2.66 4.90 -18.05
N LEU A 68 -3.49 5.73 -17.43
CA LEU A 68 -4.71 6.27 -18.04
C LEU A 68 -4.39 7.17 -19.23
N LEU A 69 -3.35 8.00 -19.15
CA LEU A 69 -2.89 8.81 -20.28
C LEU A 69 -2.41 7.95 -21.44
N LEU A 70 -1.70 6.85 -21.18
CA LEU A 70 -1.31 5.90 -22.22
C LEU A 70 -2.53 5.23 -22.87
N LYS A 71 -3.50 4.79 -22.06
CA LYS A 71 -4.77 4.23 -22.56
C LYS A 71 -5.55 5.25 -23.40
N LEU A 72 -5.61 6.51 -22.97
CA LEU A 72 -6.25 7.58 -23.73
C LEU A 72 -5.55 7.84 -25.06
N LYS A 73 -4.20 7.81 -25.07
CA LYS A 73 -3.44 7.93 -26.32
C LYS A 73 -3.73 6.77 -27.27
N GLN A 74 -3.73 5.53 -26.75
CA GLN A 74 -4.07 4.33 -27.52
C GLN A 74 -5.51 4.38 -28.05
N ALA A 75 -6.48 4.76 -27.22
CA ALA A 75 -7.88 4.83 -27.61
C ALA A 75 -8.16 5.85 -28.72
N LYS A 76 -7.29 6.85 -28.88
CA LYS A 76 -7.37 7.86 -29.94
C LYS A 76 -6.69 7.42 -31.24
N THR A 77 -5.97 6.31 -31.28
CA THR A 77 -5.33 5.87 -32.53
C THR A 77 -6.38 5.30 -33.49
N PRO A 78 -6.23 5.53 -34.80
CA PRO A 78 -7.16 5.00 -35.80
C PRO A 78 -7.23 3.48 -35.78
N GLU A 79 -6.11 2.79 -35.49
CA GLU A 79 -6.03 1.33 -35.36
C GLU A 79 -6.89 0.81 -34.21
N TYR A 80 -6.89 1.50 -33.06
CA TYR A 80 -7.73 1.12 -31.92
C TYR A 80 -9.20 1.33 -32.23
N ILE A 81 -9.55 2.46 -32.85
CA ILE A 81 -10.92 2.79 -33.26
C ILE A 81 -11.42 1.76 -34.26
N GLU A 82 -10.61 1.40 -35.25
CA GLU A 82 -10.95 0.40 -36.26
C GLU A 82 -11.10 -0.99 -35.64
N LYS A 83 -10.21 -1.38 -34.72
CA LYS A 83 -10.32 -2.65 -34.00
C LYS A 83 -11.62 -2.74 -33.21
N HIS A 84 -11.96 -1.71 -32.42
CA HIS A 84 -13.22 -1.68 -31.67
C HIS A 84 -14.44 -1.58 -32.58
N ALA A 85 -14.35 -0.85 -33.71
CA ALA A 85 -15.43 -0.81 -34.70
C ALA A 85 -15.69 -2.19 -35.31
N ARG A 86 -14.64 -2.94 -35.65
CA ARG A 86 -14.75 -4.32 -36.16
C ARG A 86 -15.29 -5.30 -35.10
N GLU A 87 -14.89 -5.16 -33.83
CA GLU A 87 -15.47 -5.94 -32.72
C GLU A 87 -16.98 -5.69 -32.56
N LEU A 88 -17.43 -4.46 -32.82
CA LEU A 88 -18.85 -4.09 -32.85
C LEU A 88 -19.53 -4.40 -34.19
N THR A 89 -18.86 -5.09 -35.11
CA THR A 89 -19.35 -5.38 -36.47
C THR A 89 -19.81 -4.11 -37.22
N LEU A 90 -19.17 -2.97 -36.95
CA LEU A 90 -19.43 -1.71 -37.64
C LEU A 90 -18.55 -1.63 -38.89
N ALA A 91 -19.17 -1.41 -40.05
CA ALA A 91 -18.46 -1.17 -41.30
C ALA A 91 -17.96 0.28 -41.38
N LYS A 92 -16.83 0.44 -42.06
CA LYS A 92 -16.33 1.77 -42.44
C LYS A 92 -17.30 2.40 -43.45
N LYS A 93 -17.35 3.73 -43.49
CA LYS A 93 -18.18 4.47 -44.46
C LYS A 93 -17.79 4.06 -45.89
N GLY A 94 -18.69 3.38 -46.60
CA GLY A 94 -18.48 2.85 -47.96
C GLY A 94 -18.25 1.35 -48.06
N GLU A 95 -18.16 0.63 -46.94
CA GLU A 95 -18.06 -0.84 -46.93
C GLU A 95 -19.44 -1.49 -46.69
N THR A 96 -19.70 -2.63 -47.34
CA THR A 96 -20.93 -3.43 -47.15
C THR A 96 -20.61 -4.64 -46.29
N ILE A 97 -21.29 -4.78 -45.15
CA ILE A 97 -21.14 -5.95 -44.27
C ILE A 97 -21.95 -7.10 -44.88
N VAL A 98 -21.25 -8.16 -45.31
CA VAL A 98 -21.90 -9.40 -45.75
C VAL A 98 -21.95 -10.34 -44.55
N ILE A 99 -23.11 -10.43 -43.89
CA ILE A 99 -23.37 -11.43 -42.85
C ILE A 99 -23.84 -12.70 -43.58
N GLY A 100 -22.89 -13.60 -43.86
CA GLY A 100 -23.16 -14.89 -44.48
C GLY A 100 -22.75 -16.03 -43.55
N SER A 101 -23.43 -17.18 -43.68
CA SER A 101 -22.94 -18.45 -43.14
C SER A 101 -21.74 -18.91 -43.97
N PHE A 102 -20.59 -18.28 -43.76
CA PHE A 102 -19.35 -18.76 -44.33
C PHE A 102 -18.94 -20.02 -43.56
N PRO A 103 -18.65 -21.15 -44.23
CA PRO A 103 -18.04 -22.27 -43.53
C PRO A 103 -16.75 -21.75 -42.89
N THR A 104 -16.62 -21.93 -41.58
CA THR A 104 -15.39 -21.63 -40.85
C THR A 104 -14.23 -22.26 -41.61
N PRO A 105 -13.16 -21.50 -41.95
CA PRO A 105 -11.98 -22.09 -42.56
C PRO A 105 -11.52 -23.21 -41.64
N THR A 106 -11.58 -24.45 -42.12
CA THR A 106 -11.02 -25.60 -41.41
C THR A 106 -9.58 -25.24 -41.08
N GLU A 107 -9.26 -25.11 -39.78
CA GLU A 107 -7.91 -24.83 -39.34
C GLU A 107 -6.97 -25.83 -40.03
N ALA A 108 -5.98 -25.33 -40.76
CA ALA A 108 -4.96 -26.20 -41.33
C ALA A 108 -4.37 -27.04 -40.19
N PRO A 109 -4.21 -28.36 -40.37
CA PRO A 109 -3.76 -29.23 -39.29
C PRO A 109 -2.46 -28.68 -38.73
N LYS A 110 -2.47 -28.33 -37.44
CA LYS A 110 -1.27 -27.87 -36.72
C LYS A 110 -0.19 -28.93 -36.95
N GLN A 111 0.91 -28.54 -37.60
CA GLN A 111 2.09 -29.40 -37.68
C GLN A 111 2.50 -29.72 -36.24
N VAL A 112 2.28 -30.96 -35.83
CA VAL A 112 2.70 -31.45 -34.52
C VAL A 112 4.22 -31.53 -34.57
N SER A 113 4.89 -30.52 -34.02
CA SER A 113 6.33 -30.60 -33.77
C SER A 113 6.53 -31.62 -32.67
N HIS A 114 6.83 -32.86 -33.08
CA HIS A 114 7.14 -33.90 -32.14
C HIS A 114 8.51 -33.63 -31.52
N THR A 115 8.54 -33.31 -30.23
CA THR A 115 9.77 -33.11 -29.46
C THR A 115 10.58 -34.41 -29.30
N GLN A 116 9.98 -35.57 -29.63
CA GLN A 116 10.57 -36.89 -29.43
C GLN A 116 10.86 -37.59 -30.76
N PRO A 117 11.96 -38.36 -30.85
CA PRO A 117 12.31 -39.14 -32.04
C PRO A 117 11.27 -40.24 -32.32
N THR A 118 11.07 -40.56 -33.60
CA THR A 118 10.00 -41.44 -34.12
C THR A 118 9.91 -42.79 -33.40
N TYR A 119 11.03 -43.42 -33.05
CA TYR A 119 11.02 -44.74 -32.38
C TYR A 119 10.35 -44.71 -31.00
N ARG A 120 10.47 -43.59 -30.24
CA ARG A 120 9.79 -43.45 -28.94
C ARG A 120 8.29 -43.27 -29.07
N GLN A 121 7.84 -42.66 -30.17
CA GLN A 121 6.42 -42.46 -30.44
C GLN A 121 5.73 -43.80 -30.65
N TRP A 122 6.35 -44.69 -31.44
CA TRP A 122 5.84 -46.06 -31.63
C TRP A 122 5.84 -46.87 -30.34
N TYR A 123 6.90 -46.77 -29.53
CA TYR A 123 6.93 -47.47 -28.24
C TYR A 123 5.77 -47.06 -27.31
N ASN A 124 5.49 -45.76 -27.20
CA ASN A 124 4.39 -45.27 -26.36
C ASN A 124 3.01 -45.74 -26.85
N ILE A 125 2.80 -45.83 -28.15
CA ILE A 125 1.53 -46.31 -28.73
C ILE A 125 1.28 -47.78 -28.36
N PHE A 126 2.33 -48.61 -28.37
CA PHE A 126 2.18 -50.06 -28.20
C PHE A 126 2.34 -50.54 -26.76
N PHE A 127 3.01 -49.79 -25.89
CA PHE A 127 3.40 -50.28 -24.56
C PHE A 127 2.99 -49.38 -23.39
N ASN A 128 2.29 -48.27 -23.65
CA ASN A 128 2.00 -47.26 -22.63
C ASN A 128 0.52 -46.81 -22.64
N GLN A 129 -0.42 -47.77 -22.64
CA GLN A 129 -1.85 -47.56 -22.32
C GLN A 129 -2.09 -47.64 -20.81
#